data_AF-A0A7X3UZ21-F1
#
_entry.id   AF-A0A7X3UZ21-F1
#
_cell.length_a   1.000
_cell.length_b   1.000
_cell.length_c   1.000
_cell.angle_alpha   90.00
_cell.angle_beta   90.00
_cell.angle_gamma   90.00
#
_symmetry.space_group_name_H-M   'P 1'
#
loop_
_entity.id
_entity.type
_entity.pdbx_description
1 polymer ?
#
loop_
_entity_poly.entity_id
_entity_poly.type
_entity_poly.pdbx_seq_one_letter_code
_entity_poly.pdbx_strand_id
1 'polypeptide(L)'
;MLTRAHSHLLVAAVLLATGCASSGESGPRRSRDVITSEELMEVPHSTVFDAVRALRPRWLQPRNMGSLRSQVQQTPRVYVDGQFRGDLVELSRYAPNEVEEIRYMNASDATTRFGTNHVAGAIIVTTRRR
;
A
#
# COMPACT_ATOMS: atom_id res chain seq x y z
N MET A 1 -42.98 -31.93 39.58
CA MET A 1 -42.54 -33.23 40.12
C MET A 1 -42.73 -34.28 39.04
N LEU A 2 -41.59 -34.79 38.51
CA LEU A 2 -41.35 -36.13 37.93
C LEU A 2 -42.30 -36.62 36.79
N THR A 3 -41.90 -37.22 35.69
CA THR A 3 -40.66 -37.84 35.18
C THR A 3 -41.03 -38.29 33.75
N ARG A 4 -40.15 -38.15 32.75
CA ARG A 4 -39.43 -39.29 32.11
C ARG A 4 -40.41 -40.38 31.60
N ALA A 5 -40.46 -40.79 30.33
CA ALA A 5 -39.31 -41.13 29.50
C ALA A 5 -39.72 -41.98 28.27
N HIS A 6 -38.74 -42.13 27.37
CA HIS A 6 -38.48 -43.24 26.43
C HIS A 6 -39.36 -43.34 25.18
N SER A 7 -38.74 -43.18 24.00
CA SER A 7 -38.15 -44.35 23.34
C SER A 7 -37.52 -43.99 22.00
N HIS A 8 -36.19 -44.04 21.98
CA HIS A 8 -35.32 -44.54 20.93
C HIS A 8 -35.91 -44.75 19.52
N LEU A 9 -35.44 -43.98 18.53
CA LEU A 9 -34.71 -44.49 17.37
C LEU A 9 -34.34 -43.31 16.44
N LEU A 10 -33.30 -43.50 15.62
CA LEU A 10 -32.64 -42.55 14.70
C LEU A 10 -31.56 -41.73 15.42
N VAL A 11 -30.35 -42.26 15.69
CA VAL A 11 -29.38 -42.88 14.76
C VAL A 11 -29.27 -42.11 13.44
N ALA A 12 -28.03 -41.74 13.11
CA ALA A 12 -27.56 -41.04 11.90
C ALA A 12 -27.63 -39.50 12.01
N ALA A 13 -26.58 -38.73 11.81
CA ALA A 13 -25.25 -39.03 11.30
C ALA A 13 -24.28 -37.98 11.85
N VAL A 14 -23.28 -38.44 12.61
CA VAL A 14 -22.04 -37.70 12.82
C VAL A 14 -21.30 -37.73 11.48
N LEU A 15 -21.53 -36.72 10.65
CA LEU A 15 -20.66 -36.41 9.52
C LEU A 15 -19.78 -35.25 9.96
N LEU A 16 -18.57 -35.64 10.36
CA LEU A 16 -17.41 -34.80 10.59
C LEU A 16 -17.14 -33.97 9.34
N ALA A 17 -17.69 -32.78 9.28
CA ALA A 17 -17.16 -31.73 8.43
C ALA A 17 -15.89 -31.18 9.12
N THR A 18 -14.79 -31.93 9.01
CA THR A 18 -13.44 -31.39 9.16
C THR A 18 -13.22 -30.38 8.05
N GLY A 19 -13.76 -29.18 8.25
CA GLY A 19 -13.40 -28.02 7.45
C GLY A 19 -11.93 -27.73 7.71
N CYS A 20 -11.07 -28.10 6.76
CA CYS A 20 -9.76 -27.50 6.63
C CYS A 20 -9.98 -26.00 6.33
N ALA A 21 -10.20 -25.20 7.37
CA ALA A 21 -9.87 -23.79 7.29
C ALA A 21 -8.35 -23.75 7.17
N SER A 22 -7.83 -23.76 5.94
CA SER A 22 -6.47 -23.29 5.72
C SER A 22 -6.51 -21.82 6.09
N SER A 23 -6.21 -21.51 7.34
CA SER A 23 -5.67 -20.22 7.71
C SER A 23 -4.43 -20.08 6.85
N GLY A 24 -4.60 -19.47 5.67
CA GLY A 24 -3.51 -19.12 4.80
C GLY A 24 -2.65 -18.17 5.59
N GLU A 25 -1.64 -18.73 6.24
CA GLU A 25 -0.61 -18.04 6.99
C GLU A 25 0.10 -17.16 5.97
N SER A 26 -0.50 -16.00 5.78
CA SER A 26 -0.05 -15.00 4.86
C SER A 26 1.08 -14.38 5.61
N GLY A 27 2.30 -14.83 5.33
CA GLY A 27 3.52 -14.17 5.80
C GLY A 27 3.37 -12.65 5.62
N PRO A 28 4.04 -11.84 6.45
CA PRO A 28 3.73 -10.43 6.63
C PRO A 28 3.43 -9.75 5.30
N ARG A 29 2.14 -9.48 5.03
CA ARG A 29 1.74 -8.89 3.76
C ARG A 29 2.30 -7.48 3.74
N ARG A 30 3.39 -7.32 3.01
CA ARG A 30 4.06 -6.06 2.77
C ARG A 30 3.05 -5.02 2.29
N SER A 31 3.05 -3.85 2.92
CA SER A 31 2.05 -2.81 2.67
C SER A 31 2.12 -2.34 1.22
N ARG A 32 0.97 -2.21 0.56
CA ARG A 32 0.90 -1.77 -0.85
C ARG A 32 1.17 -0.29 -1.01
N ASP A 33 0.93 0.48 0.05
CA ASP A 33 0.91 1.95 0.05
C ASP A 33 2.00 2.55 0.93
N VAL A 34 2.82 1.70 1.57
CA VAL A 34 3.96 2.11 2.40
C VAL A 34 5.19 1.27 2.03
N ILE A 35 6.34 1.93 2.01
CA ILE A 35 7.68 1.32 2.02
C ILE A 35 8.33 1.76 3.33
N THR A 36 8.63 0.79 4.20
CA THR A 36 9.27 1.08 5.50
C THR A 36 10.78 1.20 5.38
N SER A 37 11.41 1.70 6.43
CA SER A 37 12.87 1.81 6.50
C SER A 37 13.56 0.43 6.39
N GLU A 38 12.94 -0.62 6.92
CA GLU A 38 13.44 -1.99 6.83
C GLU A 38 13.45 -2.45 5.37
N GLU A 39 12.35 -2.20 4.63
CA GLU A 39 12.26 -2.53 3.20
C GLU A 39 13.29 -1.77 2.36
N LEU A 40 13.56 -0.50 2.68
CA LEU A 40 14.58 0.30 2.01
C LEU A 40 16.01 -0.23 2.23
N MET A 41 16.22 -0.95 3.33
CA MET A 41 17.53 -1.48 3.72
C MET A 41 17.73 -2.94 3.34
N GLU A 42 16.70 -3.65 2.85
CA GLU A 42 16.81 -5.05 2.40
C GLU A 42 17.80 -5.22 1.26
N VAL A 43 17.81 -4.28 0.32
CA VAL A 43 18.71 -4.26 -0.84
C VAL A 43 19.29 -2.85 -0.99
N PRO A 44 20.60 -2.71 -1.23
CA PRO A 44 21.19 -1.40 -1.45
C PRO A 44 20.62 -0.77 -2.74
N HIS A 45 20.03 0.41 -2.58
CA HIS A 45 19.57 1.27 -3.67
C HIS A 45 20.36 2.58 -3.66
N SER A 46 20.69 3.12 -4.83
CA SER A 46 21.43 4.39 -4.93
C SER A 46 20.57 5.60 -4.58
N THR A 47 19.28 5.55 -4.92
CA THR A 47 18.33 6.64 -4.67
C THR A 47 16.99 6.11 -4.19
N VAL A 48 16.19 6.98 -3.57
CA VAL A 48 14.80 6.68 -3.22
C VAL A 48 13.97 6.37 -4.46
N PHE A 49 14.22 7.05 -5.59
CA PHE A 49 13.54 6.74 -6.85
C PHE A 49 13.77 5.29 -7.28
N ASP A 50 15.03 4.82 -7.22
CA ASP A 50 15.37 3.43 -7.58
C ASP A 50 14.70 2.42 -6.65
N ALA A 51 14.64 2.71 -5.35
CA ALA A 51 13.97 1.89 -4.36
C ALA A 51 12.45 1.81 -4.64
N VAL A 52 11.78 2.94 -4.88
CA VAL A 52 10.35 2.96 -5.23
C VAL A 52 10.09 2.21 -6.53
N ARG A 53 10.95 2.38 -7.54
CA ARG A 53 10.84 1.68 -8.82
C ARG A 53 10.94 0.16 -8.65
N ALA A 54 11.86 -0.31 -7.80
CA ALA A 54 12.05 -1.73 -7.55
C ALA A 54 10.92 -2.33 -6.72
N LEU A 55 10.54 -1.67 -5.62
CA LEU A 55 9.61 -2.20 -4.63
C LEU A 55 8.14 -1.98 -5.00
N ARG A 56 7.82 -0.84 -5.63
CA ARG A 56 6.45 -0.40 -5.93
C ARG A 56 6.37 0.33 -7.29
N PRO A 57 6.72 -0.33 -8.41
CA PRO A 57 6.77 0.32 -9.74
C PRO A 57 5.46 1.02 -10.14
N ARG A 58 4.31 0.48 -9.71
CA ARG A 58 2.98 1.05 -9.98
C ARG A 58 2.78 2.46 -9.40
N TRP A 59 3.53 2.84 -8.37
CA TRP A 59 3.45 4.19 -7.80
C TRP A 59 3.99 5.24 -8.77
N LEU A 60 4.92 4.88 -9.64
CA LEU A 60 5.55 5.81 -10.60
C LEU A 60 4.74 5.97 -11.88
N GLN A 61 3.62 5.24 -12.02
CA GLN A 61 2.87 5.19 -13.26
C GLN A 61 2.10 6.49 -13.48
N PRO A 62 2.27 7.15 -14.64
CA PRO A 62 1.52 8.36 -14.95
C PRO A 62 0.04 8.03 -15.09
N ARG A 63 -0.81 9.01 -14.78
CA ARG A 63 -2.23 8.96 -15.08
C ARG A 63 -2.58 9.97 -16.15
N ASN A 64 -3.43 9.52 -17.06
CA ASN A 64 -3.98 10.34 -18.11
C ASN A 64 -5.09 11.23 -17.54
N MET A 65 -5.03 12.52 -17.86
CA MET A 65 -6.07 13.48 -17.58
C MET A 65 -6.46 14.20 -18.88
N GLY A 66 -7.73 14.56 -19.01
CA GLY A 66 -8.25 15.26 -20.18
C GLY A 66 -9.05 14.37 -21.12
N SER A 67 -9.24 14.85 -22.35
CA SER A 67 -10.04 14.15 -23.37
C SER A 67 -9.15 13.38 -24.34
N LEU A 68 -9.72 12.47 -25.14
CA LEU A 68 -8.96 11.72 -26.16
C LEU A 68 -8.21 12.62 -27.16
N ARG A 69 -8.66 13.88 -27.36
CA ARG A 69 -8.05 14.85 -28.27
C ARG A 69 -7.00 15.74 -27.60
N SER A 70 -6.95 15.78 -26.27
CA SER A 70 -5.99 16.56 -25.49
C SER A 70 -5.78 15.87 -24.15
N GLN A 71 -4.77 15.00 -24.12
CA GLN A 71 -4.43 14.18 -22.97
C GLN A 71 -3.13 14.69 -22.36
N VAL A 72 -3.20 15.06 -21.09
CA VAL A 72 -2.04 15.43 -20.28
C VAL A 72 -1.73 14.27 -19.36
N GLN A 73 -0.48 13.81 -19.37
CA GLN A 73 0.00 12.82 -18.42
C GLN A 73 0.51 13.53 -17.18
N GLN A 74 0.02 13.12 -16.01
CA GLN A 74 0.54 13.59 -14.73
C GLN A 74 1.13 12.42 -13.96
N THR A 75 2.27 12.64 -13.32
CA THR A 75 2.87 11.73 -12.36
C THR A 75 2.47 12.12 -10.94
N PRO A 76 2.59 11.21 -9.96
CA PRO A 76 2.35 11.59 -8.57
C PRO A 76 3.28 12.71 -8.13
N ARG A 77 2.74 13.61 -7.31
CA ARG A 77 3.46 14.74 -6.72
C ARG A 77 4.26 14.31 -5.50
N VAL A 78 5.46 14.85 -5.35
CA VAL A 78 6.38 14.50 -4.27
C VAL A 78 6.32 15.52 -3.15
N TYR A 79 6.13 15.01 -1.93
CA TYR A 79 6.19 15.75 -0.69
C TYR A 79 7.28 15.17 0.19
N VAL A 80 8.05 16.03 0.86
CA VAL A 80 9.10 15.62 1.79
C VAL A 80 8.89 16.37 3.09
N ASP A 81 8.69 15.62 4.18
CA ASP A 81 8.38 16.16 5.51
C ASP A 81 7.20 17.14 5.50
N GLY A 82 6.19 16.83 4.67
CA GLY A 82 4.98 17.65 4.51
C GLY A 82 5.12 18.84 3.55
N GLN A 83 6.31 19.14 3.04
CA GLN A 83 6.53 20.22 2.08
C GLN A 83 6.47 19.69 0.64
N PHE A 84 5.76 20.37 -0.26
CA PHE A 84 5.78 20.05 -1.68
C PHE A 84 7.18 20.29 -2.26
N ARG A 85 7.70 19.32 -3.01
CA ARG A 85 9.02 19.41 -3.67
C ARG A 85 8.95 19.43 -5.18
N GLY A 86 7.99 18.73 -5.78
CA GLY A 86 7.87 18.66 -7.23
C GLY A 86 7.30 17.34 -7.72
N ASP A 87 7.84 16.86 -8.84
CA ASP A 87 7.49 15.58 -9.46
C ASP A 87 8.49 14.48 -9.07
N LEU A 88 8.36 13.30 -9.68
CA LEU A 88 9.14 12.09 -9.34
C LEU A 88 10.67 12.28 -9.39
N VAL A 89 11.17 13.23 -10.17
CA VAL A 89 12.61 13.55 -10.24
C VAL A 89 13.19 13.95 -8.88
N GLU A 90 12.37 14.51 -8.00
CA GLU A 90 12.78 14.90 -6.65
C GLU A 90 13.17 13.70 -5.79
N LEU A 91 12.59 12.52 -6.03
CA LEU A 91 12.96 11.30 -5.30
C LEU A 91 14.42 10.89 -5.53
N SER A 92 15.01 11.26 -6.68
CA SER A 92 16.42 10.94 -6.97
C SER A 92 17.42 11.77 -6.16
N ARG A 93 16.96 12.82 -5.47
CA ARG A 93 17.81 13.66 -4.61
C ARG A 93 18.06 13.07 -3.23
N TYR A 94 17.29 12.04 -2.86
CA TYR A 94 17.33 11.45 -1.53
C TYR A 94 17.94 10.05 -1.55
N ALA A 95 18.76 9.77 -0.54
CA ALA A 95 19.36 8.47 -0.30
C ALA A 95 18.42 7.61 0.58
N PRO A 96 18.27 6.29 0.33
CA PRO A 96 17.37 5.44 1.11
C PRO A 96 17.66 5.42 2.62
N ASN A 97 18.93 5.60 3.01
CA ASN A 97 19.35 5.60 4.40
C ASN A 97 18.97 6.86 5.19
N GLU A 98 18.53 7.93 4.54
CA GLU A 98 18.05 9.15 5.23
C GLU A 98 16.53 9.18 5.38
N VAL A 99 15.83 8.17 4.87
CA VAL A 99 14.37 8.08 4.85
C VAL A 99 13.88 7.09 5.91
N GLU A 100 12.86 7.50 6.65
CA GLU A 100 12.17 6.68 7.64
C GLU A 100 11.01 5.90 7.00
N GLU A 101 10.21 6.57 6.18
CA GLU A 101 9.05 5.97 5.52
C GLU A 101 8.80 6.66 4.17
N ILE A 102 8.36 5.88 3.19
CA ILE A 102 7.76 6.41 1.96
C ILE A 102 6.32 5.91 1.87
N ARG A 103 5.38 6.82 1.66
CA ARG A 103 3.96 6.52 1.55
C ARG A 103 3.40 7.00 0.23
N TYR A 104 2.65 6.15 -0.45
CA TYR A 104 1.80 6.55 -1.55
C TYR A 104 0.41 6.90 -1.05
N MET A 105 -0.07 8.05 -1.48
CA MET A 105 -1.42 8.52 -1.27
C MET A 105 -2.13 8.54 -2.61
N ASN A 106 -3.27 7.84 -2.70
CA ASN A 106 -4.04 7.80 -3.94
C ASN A 106 -4.59 9.18 -4.31
N ALA A 107 -5.07 9.31 -5.55
CA ALA A 107 -5.52 10.58 -6.10
C ALA A 107 -6.65 11.25 -5.30
N SER A 108 -7.62 10.48 -4.82
CA SER A 108 -8.78 11.01 -4.07
C SER A 108 -8.34 11.57 -2.71
N ASP A 109 -7.51 10.82 -1.98
CA ASP A 109 -7.00 11.23 -0.68
C ASP A 109 -6.02 12.41 -0.82
N ALA A 110 -5.15 12.37 -1.83
CA ALA A 110 -4.23 13.45 -2.13
C ALA A 110 -4.98 14.73 -2.50
N THR A 111 -6.07 14.61 -3.28
CA THR A 111 -6.91 15.76 -3.63
C THR A 111 -7.59 16.35 -2.41
N THR A 112 -8.09 15.49 -1.51
CA THR A 112 -8.72 15.91 -0.25
C THR A 112 -7.71 16.63 0.65
N ARG A 113 -6.47 16.15 0.71
CA ARG A 113 -5.45 16.67 1.64
C ARG A 113 -4.71 17.89 1.11
N PHE A 114 -4.34 17.90 -0.17
CA PHE A 114 -3.43 18.88 -0.76
C PHE A 114 -4.09 19.79 -1.80
N GLY A 115 -5.38 19.58 -2.08
CA GLY A 115 -6.14 20.34 -3.07
C GLY A 115 -6.16 19.68 -4.44
N THR A 116 -6.74 20.37 -5.42
CA THR A 116 -6.80 19.89 -6.81
C THR A 116 -5.39 19.74 -7.40
N ASN A 117 -5.25 18.99 -8.51
CA ASN A 117 -3.99 18.73 -9.24
C ASN A 117 -3.16 17.50 -8.77
N HIS A 118 -3.77 16.56 -8.03
CA HIS A 118 -3.14 15.30 -7.61
C HIS A 118 -3.78 14.08 -8.26
N VAL A 119 -4.11 14.17 -9.55
CA VAL A 119 -4.85 13.11 -10.25
C VAL A 119 -4.11 11.77 -10.29
N ALA A 120 -2.78 11.82 -10.20
CA ALA A 120 -1.88 10.67 -10.14
C ALA A 120 -1.48 10.29 -8.70
N GLY A 121 -2.06 10.93 -7.69
CA GLY A 121 -1.72 10.73 -6.29
C GLY A 121 -0.54 11.59 -5.82
N ALA A 122 -0.02 11.23 -4.65
CA ALA A 122 1.16 11.82 -4.05
C ALA A 122 2.09 10.75 -3.49
N ILE A 123 3.39 11.00 -3.55
CA ILE A 123 4.42 10.25 -2.83
C ILE A 123 4.92 11.15 -1.70
N ILE A 124 4.78 10.66 -0.48
CA ILE A 124 5.14 11.36 0.74
C ILE A 124 6.36 10.66 1.31
N VAL A 125 7.45 11.41 1.44
CA VAL A 125 8.70 10.96 2.04
C VAL A 125 8.82 11.58 3.43
N THR A 126 9.05 10.75 4.42
CA THR A 126 9.38 11.17 5.79
C THR A 126 10.86 10.91 6.01
N THR A 127 11.64 11.96 6.28
CA THR A 127 13.07 11.82 6.55
C THR A 127 13.32 11.47 8.02
N ARG A 128 14.43 10.77 8.28
CA ARG A 128 14.87 10.48 9.64
C ARG A 128 15.27 11.77 10.33
N ARG A 129 14.74 12.01 11.54
CA ARG A 129 15.26 13.07 12.41
C ARG A 129 16.68 12.70 12.83
N ARG A 130 17.63 13.61 12.57
CA ARG A 130 19.01 13.49 13.05
C ARG A 130 19.12 13.80 14.53
#